data_AF-A0A6G0VL14-F1
#
_entry.id   AF-A0A6G0VL14-F1
#
_cell.length_a   1.000
_cell.length_b   1.000
_cell.length_c   1.000
_cell.angle_alpha   90.00
_cell.angle_beta   90.00
_cell.angle_gamma   90.00
#
_symmetry.space_group_name_H-M   'P 1'
#
loop_
_entity.id
_entity.type
_entity.pdbx_description
1 polymer ?
#
loop_
_entity_poly.entity_id
_entity_poly.type
_entity_poly.pdbx_seq_one_letter_code
_entity_poly.pdbx_strand_id
1 'polypeptide(L)' 'GQGRLNGVTYYKCKFANNFFCNASVKKLPNNGPTIIIRSHNHDVDFNVVRMAQFKKRLETRSATELIPLTQIYDEEAL' A
#
# COMPACT_ATOMS: atom_id res chain seq x y z
N GLY A 1 5.36 -1.04 -10.13
CA GLY A 1 5.12 -0.27 -11.36
C GLY A 1 3.67 -0.43 -11.81
N GLN A 2 3.10 0.61 -12.43
CA GLN A 2 1.73 0.63 -12.93
C GLN A 2 1.74 0.89 -14.44
N GLY A 3 0.85 0.25 -15.18
CA GLY A 3 0.66 0.47 -16.63
C GLY A 3 -0.82 0.44 -17.00
N ARG A 4 -1.23 1.18 -18.03
CA ARG A 4 -2.63 1.28 -18.46
C ARG A 4 -2.74 0.98 -19.95
N LEU A 5 -3.68 0.11 -20.33
CA LEU A 5 -3.98 -0.24 -21.72
C LEU A 5 -5.48 -0.43 -21.87
N ASN A 6 -6.14 0.27 -22.81
CA ASN A 6 -7.58 0.13 -23.10
C ASN A 6 -8.47 0.19 -21.84
N GLY A 7 -8.17 1.10 -20.92
CA GLY A 7 -8.90 1.24 -19.66
C GLY A 7 -8.61 0.17 -18.59
N VAL A 8 -7.88 -0.88 -18.94
CA VAL A 8 -7.37 -1.88 -18.00
C VAL A 8 -6.12 -1.34 -17.32
N THR A 9 -6.06 -1.43 -15.99
CA THR A 9 -4.88 -1.03 -15.21
C THR A 9 -4.15 -2.26 -14.69
N TYR A 10 -2.84 -2.30 -14.88
CA TYR A 10 -1.98 -3.40 -14.46
C TYR A 10 -1.14 -2.98 -13.26
N TYR A 11 -1.04 -3.87 -12.28
CA TYR A 11 -0.27 -3.68 -11.07
C TYR A 11 0.71 -4.83 -10.90
N LYS A 12 1.91 -4.50 -10.40
CA LYS A 12 2.94 -5.46 -9.99
C LYS A 12 3.19 -5.35 -8.50
N CYS A 13 3.68 -6.42 -7.87
CA CYS A 13 4.10 -6.38 -6.47
C CYS A 13 5.02 -5.18 -6.19
N LYS A 14 4.73 -4.44 -5.11
CA LYS A 14 5.57 -3.32 -4.66
C LYS A 14 6.97 -3.79 -4.24
N PHE A 15 7.07 -5.01 -3.72
CA PHE A 15 8.29 -5.62 -3.21
C PHE A 15 8.92 -6.61 -4.20
N ALA A 16 8.60 -6.49 -5.49
CA ALA A 16 9.10 -7.37 -6.54
C ALA A 16 10.63 -7.55 -6.48
N ASN A 17 11.38 -6.46 -6.27
CA ASN A 17 12.84 -6.50 -6.23
C ASN A 17 13.40 -7.08 -4.93
N ASN A 18 12.67 -6.98 -3.81
CA ASN A 18 13.10 -7.47 -2.50
C ASN A 18 12.93 -9.00 -2.38
N PHE A 19 11.88 -9.54 -2.99
CA PHE A 19 11.52 -10.96 -2.89
C PHE A 19 11.59 -11.71 -4.22
N PHE A 20 12.17 -11.09 -5.26
CA PHE A 20 12.12 -11.59 -6.65
C PHE A 20 10.69 -11.99 -7.07
N CYS A 21 9.71 -11.21 -6.62
CA CYS A 21 8.30 -11.53 -6.71
C CYS A 21 7.71 -11.05 -8.04
N ASN A 22 7.16 -11.99 -8.81
CA ASN A 22 6.54 -11.74 -10.11
C ASN A 22 5.01 -11.60 -10.03
N ALA A 23 4.45 -11.41 -8.83
CA ALA A 23 3.02 -11.25 -8.64
C ALA A 23 2.49 -10.04 -9.40
N SER A 24 1.34 -10.23 -10.05
CA SER A 24 0.70 -9.19 -10.86
C SER A 24 -0.80 -9.39 -10.92
N VAL A 25 -1.51 -8.28 -11.02
CA VAL A 25 -2.97 -8.24 -11.15
C VAL A 25 -3.36 -7.23 -12.22
N LYS A 26 -4.53 -7.43 -12.84
CA LYS A 26 -5.16 -6.44 -13.72
C LYS A 26 -6.53 -6.05 -13.16
N LYS A 27 -6.84 -4.76 -13.20
CA LYS A 27 -8.15 -4.20 -12.85
C LYS A 27 -8.87 -3.80 -14.15
N LEU A 28 -10.04 -4.38 -14.37
CA LEU A 28 -10.87 -4.05 -15.53
C LEU A 28 -11.44 -2.62 -15.40
N PRO A 29 -11.76 -1.95 -16.53
CA PRO A 29 -12.37 -0.63 -16.52
C PRO A 29 -13.73 -0.62 -15.83
N ASN A 30 -14.28 0.58 -15.58
CA ASN A 30 -15.62 0.80 -15.03
C ASN A 30 -15.87 0.09 -13.69
N ASN A 31 -14.89 0.15 -12.77
CA ASN A 31 -14.92 -0.58 -11.50
C ASN A 31 -15.13 -2.09 -11.64
N GLY A 32 -14.74 -2.67 -12.78
CA GLY A 32 -14.78 -4.10 -13.00
C GLY A 32 -13.87 -4.90 -12.06
N PRO A 33 -13.97 -6.24 -12.10
CA PRO A 33 -13.24 -7.10 -11.17
C PRO A 33 -11.72 -6.95 -11.31
N THR A 34 -11.04 -7.24 -10.21
CA THR A 34 -9.59 -7.39 -10.19
C THR A 34 -9.25 -8.85 -10.43
N ILE A 35 -8.45 -9.13 -11.46
CA ILE A 35 -8.04 -10.47 -11.86
C ILE A 35 -6.58 -10.68 -11.49
N ILE A 36 -6.31 -11.74 -10.75
CA ILE A 36 -4.96 -12.18 -10.41
C ILE A 36 -4.35 -12.87 -11.63
N ILE A 37 -3.17 -12.38 -12.08
CA ILE A 37 -2.42 -12.98 -13.19
C ILE A 37 -1.33 -13.91 -12.64
N ARG A 38 -0.63 -13.47 -11.58
CA ARG A 38 0.38 -14.26 -10.87
C ARG A 38 0.28 -14.01 -9.36
N SER A 39 0.37 -15.07 -8.57
CA SER A 39 0.35 -15.03 -7.11
C SER A 39 1.68 -14.60 -6.52
N HIS A 40 1.66 -14.18 -5.25
CA HIS A 40 2.85 -13.87 -4.47
C HIS A 40 3.62 -15.15 -4.10
N ASN A 41 4.95 -15.03 -4.02
CA ASN A 41 5.87 -16.05 -3.52
C ASN A 41 6.42 -15.71 -2.12
N HIS A 42 5.83 -14.71 -1.47
CA HIS A 42 6.21 -14.24 -0.16
C HIS A 42 4.95 -13.80 0.58
N ASP A 43 5.00 -13.89 1.90
CA ASP A 43 3.95 -13.31 2.72
C ASP A 43 4.11 -11.80 2.82
N VAL A 44 3.00 -11.13 3.14
CA VAL A 44 3.02 -9.72 3.48
C VAL A 44 3.38 -9.62 4.96
N ASP A 45 4.48 -8.95 5.28
CA ASP A 45 4.74 -8.57 6.66
C ASP A 45 3.74 -7.47 7.08
N PHE A 46 2.67 -7.89 7.75
CA PHE A 46 1.62 -7.00 8.22
C PHE A 46 2.14 -5.95 9.22
N ASN A 47 3.24 -6.21 9.95
CA ASN A 47 3.83 -5.23 10.84
C ASN A 47 4.44 -4.08 10.04
N VAL A 48 5.14 -4.39 8.93
CA VAL A 48 5.70 -3.37 8.04
C VAL A 48 4.58 -2.51 7.42
N VAL A 49 3.47 -3.14 7.00
CA VAL A 49 2.31 -2.41 6.44
C VAL A 49 1.66 -1.52 7.50
N ARG A 50 1.40 -2.06 8.70
CA ARG A 50 0.79 -1.32 9.81
C ARG A 50 1.66 -0.14 10.23
N MET A 51 2.98 -0.35 10.33
CA MET A 51 3.95 0.70 10.67
C MET A 51 3.98 1.80 9.60
N ALA A 52 3.94 1.45 8.32
CA ALA A 52 3.88 2.44 7.24
C ALA A 52 2.58 3.26 7.28
N GLN A 53 1.44 2.62 7.58
CA GLN A 53 0.17 3.32 7.76
C GLN A 53 0.20 4.26 8.98
N PHE A 54 0.74 3.79 10.10
CA PHE A 54 0.92 4.57 11.33
C PHE A 54 1.77 5.82 11.08
N LYS A 55 2.95 5.65 10.46
CA LYS A 55 3.82 6.79 10.08
C LYS A 55 3.10 7.80 9.20
N LYS A 56 2.34 7.34 8.21
CA LYS A 56 1.57 8.23 7.33
C LYS A 56 0.51 9.04 8.09
N ARG A 57 -0.16 8.43 9.08
CA ARG A 57 -1.12 9.15 9.93
C ARG A 57 -0.43 10.21 10.79
N LEU A 58 0.69 9.86 11.42
CA LEU A 58 1.50 10.82 12.17
C LEU A 58 1.95 12.00 11.30
N GLU A 59 2.53 11.74 10.13
CA GLU A 59 2.97 12.78 9.19
C GLU A 59 1.81 13.70 8.80
N THR A 60 0.65 13.11 8.45
CA THR A 60 -0.53 13.89 8.04
C THR A 60 -1.02 14.78 9.17
N ARG A 61 -1.20 14.22 10.37
CA ARG A 61 -1.71 14.94 11.54
C ARG A 61 -0.74 16.01 12.02
N SER A 62 0.56 15.72 12.02
CA SER A 62 1.59 16.70 12.40
C SER A 62 1.65 17.93 11.50
N ALA A 63 1.22 17.79 10.24
CA ALA A 63 1.16 18.89 9.29
C ALA A 63 -0.14 19.70 9.37
N THR A 64 -1.21 19.12 9.93
CA THR A 64 -2.55 19.74 9.94
C THR A 64 -3.03 20.17 11.32
N GLU A 65 -2.50 19.57 12.38
CA GLU A 65 -2.92 19.79 13.75
C GLU A 65 -1.86 20.57 14.54
N LEU A 66 -2.30 21.57 15.31
CA LEU A 66 -1.45 22.37 16.21
C LEU A 66 -1.27 21.67 17.56
N ILE A 67 -1.00 20.36 17.56
CA ILE A 67 -0.70 19.59 18.78
C ILE A 67 0.66 18.91 18.67
N PRO A 68 1.38 18.70 19.79
CA PRO A 68 2.71 18.09 19.76
C PRO A 68 2.70 16.68 19.16
N LEU A 69 3.75 16.34 18.41
CA LEU A 69 3.90 15.03 17.77
C LEU A 69 3.83 13.86 18.78
N THR A 70 4.28 14.08 20.02
CA THR A 70 4.18 13.09 21.10
C THR A 70 2.73 12.77 21.45
N GLN A 71 1.85 13.77 21.47
CA GLN A 71 0.43 13.58 21.73
C GLN A 71 -0.25 12.81 20.58
N ILE A 72 0.08 13.15 19.33
CA ILE A 72 -0.41 12.41 18.15
C ILE A 72 0.06 10.94 18.20
N TYR A 73 1.32 10.71 18.60
CA TYR A 73 1.86 9.36 18.75
C TYR A 73 1.12 8.56 19.81
N ASP A 74 0.90 9.14 20.99
CA ASP A 74 0.20 8.47 22.10
C ASP A 74 -1.25 8.13 21.72
N GLU A 75 -1.95 9.03 21.01
CA GLU A 75 -3.32 8.80 20.53
C GLU A 75 -3.39 7.69 19.46
N GLU A 76 -2.42 7.61 18.56
CA GLU A 76 -2.40 6.64 17.46
C GLU A 76 -1.85 5.25 17.86
N ALA A 77 -1.18 5.15 19.01
CA ALA A 77 -0.56 3.93 19.52
C ALA A 77 -1.49 3.11 20.45
N LEU A 78 -2.65 3.67 20.83
CA LEU A 78 -3.76 2.99 21.52
C LEU A 78 -4.56 2.08 20.58
#